data_AF-A0A2W5S9L9-F1
#
_entry.id   AF-A0A2W5S9L9-F1
#
_cell.length_a   1.000
_cell.length_b   1.000
_cell.length_c   1.000
_cell.angle_alpha   90.00
_cell.angle_beta   90.00
_cell.angle_gamma   90.00
#
_symmetry.space_group_name_H-M   'P 1'
#
loop_
_entity.id
_entity.type
_entity.pdbx_description
1 polymer ?
#
loop_
_entity_poly.entity_id
_entity_poly.type
_entity_poly.pdbx_seq_one_letter_code
_entity_poly.pdbx_strand_id
1 'polypeptide(L)'
;MKIAAMIAAAAVLVPLTTGFALAETMTKVECPGVNVTLDEKQTAAIKSKTGEENFGRDVCAVATKVDVSTFTEPTPVDVVMPTGETYKVKLQNAM
;
A
#
# COMPACT_ATOMS: atom_id res chain seq x y z
N MET A 1 -35.94 36.24 17.25
CA MET A 1 -34.83 35.86 16.34
C MET A 1 -34.68 34.35 16.41
N LYS A 2 -34.83 33.67 15.27
CA LYS A 2 -34.59 32.24 15.10
C LYS A 2 -33.36 32.09 14.19
N ILE A 3 -32.70 30.95 14.31
CA ILE A 3 -31.49 30.47 13.60
C ILE A 3 -30.20 30.71 14.37
N ALA A 4 -29.65 29.63 14.95
CA ALA A 4 -28.22 29.38 14.90
C ALA A 4 -27.93 27.88 15.09
N ALA A 5 -27.46 27.28 14.01
CA ALA A 5 -26.49 26.17 13.93
C ALA A 5 -26.83 24.82 14.57
N MET A 6 -27.23 23.89 13.70
CA MET A 6 -26.89 22.49 13.83
C MET A 6 -25.40 22.25 13.53
N ILE A 7 -24.92 21.09 14.00
CA ILE A 7 -23.88 20.20 13.43
C ILE A 7 -22.50 20.13 14.15
N ALA A 8 -22.25 18.90 14.61
CA ALA A 8 -21.00 18.15 14.78
C ALA A 8 -19.99 18.57 15.86
N ALA A 9 -19.97 17.76 16.93
CA ALA A 9 -18.73 17.40 17.59
C ALA A 9 -18.54 15.89 17.42
N ALA A 10 -17.48 15.54 16.71
CA ALA A 10 -17.03 14.18 16.45
C ALA A 10 -16.82 13.42 17.77
N ALA A 11 -17.65 12.40 17.99
CA ALA A 11 -17.34 11.38 18.99
C ALA A 11 -16.25 10.49 18.42
N VAL A 12 -15.03 10.78 18.86
CA VAL A 12 -13.84 9.93 18.74
C VAL A 12 -14.18 8.53 19.25
N LEU A 13 -14.34 7.58 18.34
CA LEU A 13 -14.42 6.15 18.63
C LEU A 13 -13.08 5.51 18.21
N VAL A 14 -12.13 5.57 19.13
CA VAL A 14 -11.02 4.61 19.28
C VAL A 14 -11.50 3.58 20.32
N PRO A 15 -11.13 2.28 20.32
CA PRO A 15 -10.27 1.50 19.44
C PRO A 15 -11.00 0.27 18.86
N LEU A 16 -10.86 -0.01 17.56
CA LEU A 16 -11.19 -1.36 17.09
C LEU A 16 -10.02 -2.27 17.45
N THR A 17 -10.26 -3.05 18.50
CA THR A 17 -9.57 -4.29 18.83
C THR A 17 -9.54 -5.17 17.58
N THR A 18 -8.49 -5.07 16.77
CA THR A 18 -8.22 -5.99 15.68
C THR A 18 -7.79 -7.31 16.32
N GLY A 19 -8.77 -8.17 16.58
CA GLY A 19 -8.51 -9.59 16.73
C GLY A 19 -7.67 -10.04 15.54
N PHE A 20 -6.55 -10.70 15.83
CA PHE A 20 -5.66 -11.29 14.86
C PHE A 20 -6.37 -12.46 14.16
N ALA A 21 -7.34 -12.14 13.30
CA ALA A 21 -7.67 -13.02 12.21
C ALA A 21 -6.52 -12.88 11.22
N LEU A 22 -5.63 -13.89 11.22
CA LEU A 22 -4.56 -14.10 10.24
C LEU A 22 -5.18 -14.36 8.86
N ALA A 23 -5.94 -13.41 8.33
CA ALA A 23 -6.01 -13.23 6.89
C ALA A 23 -4.64 -12.71 6.51
N GLU A 24 -3.95 -13.37 5.58
CA GLU A 24 -2.68 -12.87 5.05
C GLU A 24 -2.94 -11.47 4.47
N THR A 25 -2.69 -10.41 5.24
CA THR A 25 -3.07 -9.06 4.85
C THR A 25 -2.13 -8.62 3.74
N MET A 26 -2.61 -8.71 2.50
CA MET A 26 -1.88 -8.19 1.36
C MET A 26 -2.05 -6.67 1.34
N THR A 27 -0.93 -5.95 1.33
CA THR A 27 -0.92 -4.50 1.15
C THR A 27 -0.96 -4.19 -0.34
N LYS A 28 -1.99 -3.47 -0.78
CA LYS A 28 -2.09 -2.96 -2.13
C LYS A 28 -1.61 -1.51 -2.16
N VAL A 29 -0.72 -1.20 -3.10
CA VAL A 29 -0.24 0.15 -3.38
C VAL A 29 -0.62 0.47 -4.81
N GLU A 30 -1.48 1.48 -4.97
CA GLU A 30 -1.92 1.98 -6.27
C GLU A 30 -0.91 3.02 -6.75
N CYS A 31 -0.22 2.71 -7.84
CA CYS A 31 0.72 3.59 -8.48
C CYS A 31 0.15 3.99 -9.86
N PRO A 32 0.57 5.13 -10.43
CA PRO A 32 0.09 5.54 -11.75
C PRO A 32 0.42 4.46 -12.80
N GLY A 33 -0.62 3.81 -13.34
CA GLY A 33 -0.50 2.77 -14.36
C GLY A 33 -0.13 1.36 -13.85
N VAL A 34 0.10 1.16 -12.54
CA VAL A 34 0.45 -0.15 -11.99
C VAL A 34 -0.14 -0.38 -10.60
N ASN A 35 -0.76 -1.53 -10.41
CA ASN A 35 -1.19 -2.03 -9.11
C ASN A 35 -0.10 -2.91 -8.52
N VAL A 36 0.39 -2.55 -7.33
CA VAL A 36 1.40 -3.33 -6.61
C VAL A 36 0.74 -4.04 -5.44
N THR A 37 0.94 -5.34 -5.32
CA THR A 37 0.49 -6.11 -4.16
C THR A 37 1.71 -6.72 -3.46
N LEU A 38 1.81 -6.45 -2.16
CA LEU A 38 2.89 -6.89 -1.26
C LEU A 38 2.32 -7.71 -0.12
N ASP A 39 3.10 -8.69 0.35
CA ASP A 39 2.79 -9.41 1.58
C ASP A 39 3.03 -8.52 2.81
N GLU A 40 2.25 -8.71 3.88
CA GLU A 40 2.36 -7.92 5.12
C GLU A 40 3.79 -7.90 5.69
N LYS A 41 4.50 -9.04 5.60
CA LYS A 41 5.90 -9.17 6.03
C LYS A 41 6.83 -8.26 5.22
N GLN A 42 6.60 -8.17 3.91
CA GLN A 42 7.38 -7.30 3.03
C GLN A 42 7.03 -5.83 3.29
N THR A 43 5.74 -5.53 3.42
CA THR A 43 5.27 -4.18 3.77
C THR A 43 5.92 -3.70 5.07
N ALA A 44 5.88 -4.51 6.13
CA ALA A 44 6.50 -4.17 7.40
C ALA A 44 8.03 -4.01 7.28
N ALA A 45 8.69 -4.89 6.53
CA ALA A 45 10.13 -4.81 6.29
C ALA A 45 10.51 -3.52 5.54
N ILE A 46 9.83 -3.21 4.44
CA ILE A 46 10.10 -2.00 3.64
C ILE A 46 9.78 -0.75 4.47
N LYS A 47 8.61 -0.68 5.13
CA LYS A 47 8.26 0.45 6.01
C LYS A 47 9.28 0.67 7.12
N SER A 48 9.81 -0.40 7.72
CA SER A 48 10.84 -0.32 8.75
C SER A 48 12.17 0.26 8.23
N LYS A 49 12.46 0.08 6.94
CA LYS A 49 13.70 0.57 6.30
C LYS A 49 13.55 1.97 5.67
N THR A 50 12.45 2.24 4.98
CA THR A 50 12.22 3.49 4.25
C THR A 50 11.47 4.54 5.08
N GLY A 51 10.81 4.11 6.16
CA GLY A 51 9.79 4.90 6.85
C GLY A 51 8.42 4.72 6.20
N GLU A 52 7.36 4.69 7.02
CA GLU A 52 5.98 4.49 6.56
C GLU A 52 5.51 5.61 5.61
N GLU A 53 5.95 6.85 5.86
CA GLU A 53 5.64 8.02 5.01
C GLU A 53 6.25 7.94 3.61
N ASN A 54 7.36 7.20 3.44
CA ASN A 54 8.04 7.06 2.15
C ASN A 54 7.69 5.75 1.42
N PHE A 55 7.10 4.77 2.13
CA PHE A 55 6.79 3.44 1.62
C PHE A 55 6.07 3.46 0.26
N GLY A 56 4.95 4.18 0.15
CA GLY A 56 4.19 4.25 -1.10
C GLY A 56 4.99 4.89 -2.24
N ARG A 57 5.76 5.94 -1.94
CA ARG A 57 6.59 6.64 -2.93
C ARG A 57 7.71 5.74 -3.45
N ASP A 58 8.44 5.07 -2.56
CA ASP A 58 9.57 4.20 -2.93
C ASP A 58 9.09 2.97 -3.70
N VAL A 59 8.01 2.33 -3.25
CA VAL A 59 7.39 1.19 -3.95
C VAL A 59 6.94 1.61 -5.35
N CYS A 60 6.24 2.74 -5.50
CA CYS A 60 5.82 3.22 -6.80
C CYS A 60 7.00 3.63 -7.70
N ALA A 61 8.05 4.24 -7.14
CA ALA A 61 9.23 4.65 -7.91
C ALA A 61 9.98 3.46 -8.51
N VAL A 62 9.91 2.28 -7.88
CA VAL A 62 10.50 1.04 -8.44
C VAL A 62 9.51 0.32 -9.34
N ALA A 63 8.24 0.19 -8.94
CA ALA A 63 7.23 -0.53 -9.72
C ALA A 63 6.93 0.12 -11.08
N THR A 64 6.93 1.44 -11.16
CA THR A 64 6.72 2.19 -12.43
C THR A 64 7.87 2.05 -13.44
N LYS A 65 9.02 1.51 -13.01
CA LYS A 65 10.14 1.20 -13.92
C LYS A 65 9.99 -0.16 -14.61
N VAL A 66 9.06 -0.99 -14.15
CA VAL A 66 8.76 -2.28 -14.75
C VAL A 66 7.71 -2.07 -15.83
N ASP A 67 7.97 -2.57 -17.05
CA ASP A 67 6.95 -2.62 -18.08
C ASP A 67 5.89 -3.66 -17.71
N VAL A 68 4.74 -3.17 -17.25
CA VAL A 68 3.58 -4.00 -16.86
C VAL A 68 2.53 -4.07 -17.96
N SER A 69 2.82 -3.54 -19.15
CA SER A 69 1.89 -3.46 -20.29
C SER A 69 1.30 -4.83 -20.67
N THR A 70 2.05 -5.91 -20.41
CA THR A 70 1.64 -7.30 -20.69
C THR A 70 1.01 -8.03 -19.49
N PHE A 71 0.98 -7.40 -18.31
CA PHE A 71 0.50 -8.02 -17.07
C PHE A 71 -0.99 -7.77 -16.87
N THR A 72 -1.81 -8.57 -17.56
CA THR A 72 -3.27 -8.57 -17.39
C THR A 72 -3.71 -9.07 -16.02
N GLU A 73 -2.89 -9.92 -15.39
CA GLU A 73 -3.12 -10.50 -14.07
C GLU A 73 -1.93 -10.19 -13.12
N PRO A 74 -2.14 -10.26 -11.78
CA PRO A 74 -1.09 -10.04 -10.78
C PRO A 74 0.10 -10.99 -10.97
N THR A 75 1.17 -10.49 -11.56
CA THR A 75 2.35 -11.26 -11.93
C THR A 75 3.45 -11.02 -10.91
N PRO A 76 4.03 -12.07 -10.30
CA PRO A 76 5.11 -11.91 -9.35
C PRO A 76 6.41 -11.48 -10.05
N VAL A 77 6.99 -10.37 -9.60
CA VAL A 77 8.22 -9.78 -10.11
C VAL A 77 9.17 -9.48 -8.95
N ASP A 78 10.43 -9.79 -9.12
CA ASP A 78 11.49 -9.41 -8.19
C ASP A 78 11.89 -7.95 -8.43
N VAL A 79 11.64 -7.08 -7.45
CA VAL A 79 12.00 -5.67 -7.50
C VAL A 79 13.09 -5.37 -6.48
N VAL A 80 14.10 -4.61 -6.91
CA VAL A 80 15.17 -4.16 -6.03
C VAL A 80 14.77 -2.80 -5.45
N MET A 81 14.54 -2.77 -4.13
CA MET A 81 14.24 -1.54 -3.41
C MET A 81 15.47 -0.65 -3.29
N PRO A 82 15.31 0.67 -3.08
CA PRO A 82 16.44 1.59 -2.87
C PRO A 82 17.31 1.23 -1.66
N THR A 83 16.78 0.42 -0.74
CA THR A 83 17.53 -0.16 0.39
C THR A 83 18.56 -1.21 -0.02
N GLY A 84 18.55 -1.66 -1.28
CA GLY A 84 19.41 -2.71 -1.83
C GLY A 84 18.84 -4.13 -1.66
N GLU A 85 17.68 -4.28 -1.02
CA GLU A 85 17.01 -5.56 -0.83
C GLU A 85 16.07 -5.88 -2.00
N THR A 86 16.03 -7.14 -2.40
CA THR A 86 15.10 -7.63 -3.43
C THR A 86 13.83 -8.16 -2.76
N TYR A 87 12.68 -7.68 -3.20
CA TYR A 87 11.37 -8.17 -2.76
C TYR A 87 10.60 -8.71 -3.96
N LYS A 88 9.93 -9.84 -3.77
CA LYS A 88 9.04 -10.42 -4.76
C LYS A 88 7.65 -9.83 -4.60
N VAL A 89 7.28 -8.88 -5.45
CA VAL A 89 6.00 -8.16 -5.41
C VAL A 89 5.11 -8.63 -6.56
N LYS A 90 3.79 -8.54 -6.44
CA LYS A 90 2.90 -8.80 -7.57
C LYS A 90 2.55 -7.49 -8.24
N LEU A 91 2.87 -7.37 -9.53
CA LEU A 91 2.55 -6.22 -10.36
C LEU A 91 1.42 -6.58 -11.30
N GLN A 92 0.50 -5.64 -11.51
CA GLN A 92 -0.57 -5.76 -12.49
C GLN A 92 -0.73 -4.43 -13.21
N ASN A 93 -1.02 -4.47 -14.51
CA ASN A 93 -1.42 -3.29 -15.25
C ASN A 93 -2.67 -2.67 -14.60
N ALA A 94 -2.64 -1.38 -14.31
CA ALA A 94 -3.80 -0.68 -13.75
C ALA A 94 -4.71 -0.05 -14.84
N MET A 95 -4.41 -0.34 -16.10
CA MET A 95 -5.16 0.14 -17.29
C MET A 95 -6.33 -0.77 -17.65
#